data_AF-A0A521IC94-F1
#
_entry.id   AF-A0A521IC94-F1
#
_cell.length_a   1.000
_cell.length_b   1.000
_cell.length_c   1.000
_cell.angle_alpha   90.00
_cell.angle_beta   90.00
_cell.angle_gamma   90.00
#
_symmetry.space_group_name_H-M   'P 1'
#
loop_
_entity.id
_entity.type
_entity.pdbx_description
1 polymer ?
#
loop_
_entity_poly.entity_id
_entity_poly.type
_entity_poly.pdbx_seq_one_letter_code
_entity_poly.pdbx_strand_id
1 'polypeptide(L)'
;MKMTKTKNASAHNKRRPYFELIDVREVKPLDGFNAHFVFSDGTERDIDLDQYVRGGVFEPIRNDPDLFRNMFVENGTITWPGEVDIAPETLYYGDEDPPWVKYDKEQERKAKQRKRARRSQHARKSVNGSGNGIKSQTAKMKIAKSRSRKTAQPKKK
;
A
#
# COMPACT_ATOMS: atom_id res chain seq x y z
N MET A 1 34.31 -35.77 -3.03
CA MET A 1 33.25 -35.08 -3.78
C MET A 1 32.66 -33.96 -2.92
N LYS A 2 32.71 -32.71 -3.39
CA LYS A 2 32.10 -31.57 -2.70
C LYS A 2 30.67 -31.41 -3.22
N MET A 3 29.67 -31.68 -2.39
CA MET A 3 28.30 -31.27 -2.69
C MET A 3 28.11 -29.84 -2.18
N THR A 4 28.01 -28.88 -3.08
CA THR A 4 27.63 -27.50 -2.75
C THR A 4 26.11 -27.44 -2.66
N LYS A 5 25.61 -27.40 -1.43
CA LYS A 5 24.21 -27.05 -1.13
C LYS A 5 24.04 -25.56 -1.46
N THR A 6 23.50 -25.26 -2.64
CA THR A 6 23.21 -23.88 -3.03
C THR A 6 22.07 -23.36 -2.15
N LYS A 7 22.43 -22.53 -1.18
CA LYS A 7 21.50 -21.64 -0.49
C LYS A 7 21.23 -20.48 -1.44
N ASN A 8 19.98 -20.25 -1.81
CA ASN A 8 19.48 -18.99 -2.36
C ASN A 8 17.99 -18.91 -1.99
N ALA A 9 17.37 -17.78 -1.69
CA ALA A 9 17.76 -16.47 -1.18
C ALA A 9 16.42 -15.75 -1.14
N SER A 10 15.97 -15.22 0.00
CA SER A 10 15.16 -14.01 -0.06
C SER A 10 15.13 -13.28 1.27
N ALA A 11 16.04 -12.31 1.39
CA ALA A 11 16.01 -11.31 2.44
C ALA A 11 14.88 -10.31 2.13
N HIS A 12 13.63 -10.66 2.44
CA HIS A 12 12.50 -9.76 2.29
C HIS A 12 12.50 -8.66 3.40
N ASN A 13 12.44 -7.41 2.95
CA ASN A 13 12.65 -6.12 3.62
C ASN A 13 11.68 -5.79 4.79
N LYS A 14 12.09 -5.89 6.05
CA LYS A 14 11.36 -5.77 7.35
C LYS A 14 10.27 -4.66 7.59
N ARG A 15 9.37 -4.35 6.64
CA ARG A 15 8.36 -3.26 6.76
C ARG A 15 6.91 -3.65 6.47
N ARG A 16 6.68 -4.81 5.86
CA ARG A 16 5.37 -5.49 5.93
C ARG A 16 5.60 -6.74 6.79
N PRO A 17 4.68 -7.13 7.70
CA PRO A 17 4.69 -8.51 8.17
C PRO A 17 4.47 -9.35 6.92
N TYR A 18 5.54 -9.91 6.37
CA TYR A 18 5.48 -10.65 5.12
C TYR A 18 4.63 -11.88 5.37
N PHE A 19 3.38 -11.80 4.93
CA PHE A 19 2.77 -12.96 4.32
C PHE A 19 3.80 -13.45 3.31
N GLU A 20 4.38 -14.61 3.58
CA GLU A 20 5.40 -15.19 2.72
C GLU A 20 4.82 -15.21 1.30
N LEU A 21 5.56 -14.59 0.36
CA LEU A 21 5.13 -14.61 -1.03
C LEU A 21 5.01 -16.08 -1.44
N ILE A 22 3.87 -16.41 -2.01
CA ILE A 22 3.59 -17.76 -2.46
C ILE A 22 4.11 -17.89 -3.89
N ASP A 23 4.93 -18.91 -4.14
CA ASP A 23 5.38 -19.28 -5.47
C ASP A 23 4.67 -20.57 -5.91
N VAL A 24 4.44 -20.74 -7.20
CA VAL A 24 4.22 -22.07 -7.77
C VAL A 24 5.56 -22.81 -7.82
N ARG A 25 5.58 -24.05 -7.34
CA ARG A 25 6.75 -24.95 -7.36
C ARG A 25 6.63 -25.98 -8.47
N GLU A 26 5.45 -26.55 -8.64
CA GLU A 26 5.18 -27.55 -9.67
C GLU A 26 3.78 -27.33 -10.26
N VAL A 27 3.66 -27.67 -11.53
CA VAL A 27 2.38 -27.69 -12.25
C VAL A 27 2.30 -28.94 -13.10
N LYS A 28 1.12 -29.57 -13.13
CA LYS A 28 0.82 -30.70 -13.99
C LYS A 28 -0.53 -30.49 -14.69
N PRO A 29 -0.56 -30.30 -16.01
CA PRO A 29 -1.83 -30.17 -16.73
C PRO A 29 -2.63 -31.48 -16.66
N LEU A 30 -3.93 -31.33 -16.46
CA LEU A 30 -4.91 -32.42 -16.43
C LEU A 30 -5.81 -32.33 -17.67
N ASP A 31 -7.02 -32.90 -17.61
CA ASP A 31 -7.99 -32.82 -18.69
C ASP A 31 -8.73 -31.47 -18.70
N GLY A 32 -9.05 -30.99 -19.91
CA GLY A 32 -9.67 -29.68 -20.11
C GLY A 32 -8.73 -28.54 -19.72
N PHE A 33 -9.27 -27.54 -19.00
CA PHE A 33 -8.49 -26.42 -18.46
C PHE A 33 -8.03 -26.65 -17.02
N ASN A 34 -8.03 -27.88 -16.54
CA ASN A 34 -7.59 -28.18 -15.18
C ASN A 34 -6.08 -28.40 -15.12
N ALA A 35 -5.46 -28.00 -14.01
CA ALA A 35 -4.09 -28.35 -13.68
C ALA A 35 -3.92 -28.57 -12.18
N HIS A 36 -3.03 -29.49 -11.82
CA HIS A 36 -2.61 -29.73 -10.45
C HIS A 36 -1.41 -28.83 -10.11
N PHE A 37 -1.47 -28.15 -8.97
CA PHE A 37 -0.45 -27.22 -8.52
C PHE A 37 0.13 -27.60 -7.17
N VAL A 38 1.44 -27.42 -7.03
CA VAL A 38 2.17 -27.46 -5.75
C VAL A 38 2.73 -26.08 -5.47
N PHE A 39 2.43 -25.51 -4.30
CA PHE A 39 2.88 -24.18 -3.91
C PHE A 39 4.04 -24.23 -2.91
N SER A 40 4.71 -23.08 -2.72
CA SER A 40 5.88 -22.97 -1.84
C SER A 40 5.61 -23.20 -0.36
N ASP A 41 4.36 -23.13 0.09
CA ASP A 41 3.94 -23.45 1.45
C ASP A 41 3.63 -24.96 1.64
N GLY A 42 3.76 -25.76 0.58
CA GLY A 42 3.42 -27.18 0.55
C GLY A 42 1.93 -27.46 0.30
N THR A 43 1.11 -26.44 0.06
CA THR A 43 -0.28 -26.63 -0.36
C THR A 43 -0.31 -27.22 -1.77
N GLU A 44 -1.18 -28.20 -1.97
CA GLU A 44 -1.42 -28.85 -3.26
C GLU A 44 -2.90 -28.81 -3.59
N ARG A 45 -3.27 -28.50 -4.84
CA ARG A 45 -4.67 -28.55 -5.29
C ARG A 45 -4.81 -28.55 -6.81
N ASP A 46 -5.95 -29.07 -7.26
CA ASP A 46 -6.40 -28.96 -8.64
C ASP A 46 -7.15 -27.64 -8.82
N ILE A 47 -6.83 -26.91 -9.88
CA ILE A 47 -7.43 -25.61 -10.19
C ILE A 47 -7.95 -25.65 -11.64
N ASP A 48 -9.21 -25.26 -11.81
CA ASP A 48 -9.78 -24.99 -13.12
C ASP A 48 -9.32 -23.60 -13.61
N LEU A 49 -8.52 -23.60 -14.67
CA LEU A 49 -7.97 -22.39 -15.27
C LEU A 49 -8.90 -21.73 -16.29
N ASP A 50 -10.08 -22.31 -16.58
CA ASP A 50 -10.98 -21.84 -17.63
C ASP A 50 -11.36 -20.36 -17.50
N GLN A 51 -11.47 -19.86 -16.27
CA GLN A 51 -11.78 -18.45 -16.00
C GLN A 51 -10.59 -17.51 -16.21
N TYR A 52 -9.36 -18.01 -16.07
CA TYR A 52 -8.14 -17.22 -16.17
C TYR A 52 -7.57 -17.20 -17.59
N VAL A 53 -7.82 -18.23 -18.39
CA VAL A 53 -7.39 -18.32 -19.80
C VAL A 53 -8.46 -17.77 -20.75
N ARG A 54 -8.82 -16.50 -20.60
CA ARG A 54 -9.87 -15.84 -21.40
C ARG A 54 -9.40 -14.52 -22.01
N GLY A 55 -9.71 -14.35 -23.30
CA GLY A 55 -9.55 -13.10 -24.04
C GLY A 55 -8.10 -12.71 -24.33
N GLY A 56 -7.95 -11.78 -25.30
CA GLY A 56 -6.68 -11.14 -25.62
C GLY A 56 -5.53 -12.12 -25.80
N VAL A 57 -4.52 -11.99 -24.94
CA VAL A 57 -3.25 -12.74 -24.99
C VAL A 57 -3.46 -14.25 -24.73
N PHE A 58 -4.53 -14.64 -24.05
CA PHE A 58 -4.83 -16.04 -23.72
C PHE A 58 -5.65 -16.76 -24.79
N GLU A 59 -6.17 -16.07 -25.82
CA GLU A 59 -6.98 -16.73 -26.87
C GLU A 59 -6.27 -17.90 -27.57
N PRO A 60 -4.98 -17.80 -27.95
CA PRO A 60 -4.28 -18.93 -28.55
C PRO A 60 -4.20 -20.13 -27.61
N ILE A 61 -3.91 -19.89 -26.32
CA ILE A 61 -3.82 -20.92 -25.28
C ILE A 61 -5.17 -21.60 -25.08
N ARG A 62 -6.27 -20.84 -25.11
CA ARG A 62 -7.61 -21.38 -24.95
C ARG A 62 -8.05 -22.25 -26.13
N ASN A 63 -7.65 -21.87 -27.34
CA ASN A 63 -8.10 -22.52 -28.58
C ASN A 63 -7.24 -23.73 -28.97
N ASP A 64 -6.10 -23.94 -28.32
CA ASP A 64 -5.17 -25.02 -28.60
C ASP A 64 -4.88 -25.83 -27.30
N PRO A 65 -5.47 -27.03 -27.15
CA PRO A 65 -5.22 -27.89 -26.00
C PRO A 65 -3.75 -28.28 -25.82
N ASP A 66 -2.99 -28.45 -26.90
CA ASP A 66 -1.57 -28.82 -26.81
C ASP A 66 -0.75 -27.63 -26.32
N LEU A 67 -1.08 -26.41 -26.76
CA LEU A 67 -0.48 -25.19 -26.23
C LEU A 67 -0.82 -25.00 -24.75
N PHE A 68 -2.08 -25.22 -24.33
CA PHE A 68 -2.45 -25.18 -22.91
C PHE A 68 -1.61 -26.13 -22.06
N ARG A 69 -1.38 -27.35 -22.55
CA ARG A 69 -0.57 -28.37 -21.85
C ARG A 69 0.93 -28.06 -21.82
N ASN A 70 1.41 -27.12 -22.62
CA ASN A 70 2.79 -26.65 -22.60
C ASN A 70 3.07 -25.60 -21.51
N MET A 71 2.20 -25.45 -20.50
CA MET A 71 2.49 -24.64 -19.32
C MET A 71 3.71 -25.18 -18.56
N PHE A 72 4.51 -24.28 -18.02
CA PHE A 72 5.67 -24.61 -17.17
C PHE A 72 5.83 -23.58 -16.06
N VAL A 73 6.59 -23.93 -15.02
CA VAL A 73 6.92 -23.00 -13.94
C VAL A 73 8.16 -22.20 -14.32
N GLU A 74 8.05 -20.88 -14.29
CA GLU A 74 9.16 -19.96 -14.48
C GLU A 74 9.06 -18.86 -13.43
N ASN A 75 10.16 -18.54 -12.73
CA ASN A 75 10.18 -17.46 -11.72
C ASN A 75 9.08 -17.52 -10.65
N GLY A 76 8.55 -18.71 -10.33
CA GLY A 76 7.48 -18.90 -9.35
C GLY A 76 6.06 -18.61 -9.87
N THR A 77 5.91 -18.31 -11.15
CA THR A 77 4.64 -18.17 -11.87
C THR A 77 4.45 -19.36 -12.83
N ILE A 78 3.23 -19.55 -13.33
CA ILE A 78 3.03 -20.46 -14.46
C ILE A 78 3.01 -19.68 -15.75
N THR A 79 3.75 -20.19 -16.73
CA THR A 79 4.05 -19.51 -17.98
C THR A 79 3.81 -20.45 -19.15
N TRP A 80 3.38 -19.87 -20.27
CA TRP A 80 3.30 -20.53 -21.58
C TRP A 80 4.36 -19.95 -22.52
N PRO A 81 4.72 -20.68 -23.60
CA PRO A 81 5.55 -20.12 -24.67
C PRO A 81 4.98 -18.77 -25.15
N GLY A 82 5.85 -17.76 -25.26
CA GLY A 82 5.45 -16.40 -25.60
C GLY A 82 5.29 -15.45 -24.40
N GLU A 83 5.87 -15.78 -23.25
CA GLU A 83 5.92 -14.94 -22.03
C GLU A 83 4.54 -14.59 -21.46
N VAL A 84 3.54 -15.44 -21.73
CA VAL A 84 2.20 -15.32 -21.16
C VAL A 84 2.18 -16.07 -19.84
N ASP A 85 1.88 -15.39 -18.74
CA ASP A 85 1.91 -15.98 -17.40
C ASP A 85 0.65 -15.72 -16.58
N ILE A 86 0.44 -16.54 -15.55
CA ILE A 86 -0.56 -16.32 -14.50
C ILE A 86 0.15 -16.37 -13.14
N ALA A 87 0.15 -15.22 -12.48
CA ALA A 87 0.81 -15.02 -11.20
C ALA A 87 0.28 -15.96 -10.09
N PRO A 88 1.15 -16.38 -9.15
CA PRO A 88 0.80 -17.34 -8.11
C PRO A 88 -0.30 -16.84 -7.16
N GLU A 89 -0.40 -15.53 -6.91
CA GLU A 89 -1.47 -14.96 -6.08
C GLU A 89 -2.86 -15.15 -6.70
N THR A 90 -2.97 -15.06 -8.03
CA THR A 90 -4.23 -15.30 -8.76
C THR A 90 -4.66 -16.74 -8.58
N LEU A 91 -3.71 -17.67 -8.67
CA LEU A 91 -3.98 -19.10 -8.49
C LEU A 91 -4.28 -19.43 -7.02
N TYR A 92 -3.57 -18.80 -6.08
CA TYR A 92 -3.64 -19.07 -4.64
C TYR A 92 -4.88 -18.51 -3.95
N TYR A 93 -5.20 -17.26 -4.22
CA TYR A 93 -6.33 -16.59 -3.58
C TYR A 93 -7.60 -16.61 -4.45
N GLY A 94 -7.48 -16.82 -5.77
CA GLY A 94 -8.61 -16.76 -6.69
C GLY A 94 -9.29 -15.39 -6.61
N ASP A 95 -10.59 -15.41 -6.29
CA ASP A 95 -11.40 -14.19 -6.11
C ASP A 95 -11.22 -13.52 -4.73
N GLU A 96 -10.50 -14.15 -3.80
CA GLU A 96 -10.33 -13.59 -2.45
C GLU A 96 -9.25 -12.51 -2.39
N ASP A 97 -9.53 -11.45 -1.62
CA ASP A 97 -8.54 -10.43 -1.27
C ASP A 97 -7.35 -11.09 -0.52
N PRO A 98 -6.11 -10.94 -1.03
CA PRO A 98 -4.94 -11.44 -0.33
C PRO A 98 -4.79 -10.79 1.06
N PRO A 99 -4.11 -11.47 2.01
CA PRO A 99 -4.03 -10.99 3.40
C PRO A 99 -3.45 -9.58 3.56
N TRP A 100 -2.52 -9.17 2.68
CA TRP A 100 -1.95 -7.82 2.72
C TRP A 100 -2.94 -6.73 2.34
N VAL A 101 -3.91 -7.00 1.45
CA VAL A 101 -4.97 -6.05 1.10
C VAL A 101 -5.84 -5.76 2.32
N LYS A 102 -6.21 -6.81 3.07
CA LYS A 102 -6.96 -6.69 4.32
C LYS A 102 -6.16 -5.90 5.37
N TYR A 103 -4.86 -6.18 5.50
CA TYR A 103 -3.96 -5.47 6.40
C TYR A 103 -3.86 -3.98 6.07
N ASP A 104 -3.63 -3.62 4.80
CA ASP A 104 -3.46 -2.23 4.36
C ASP A 104 -4.74 -1.41 4.62
N LYS A 105 -5.92 -1.99 4.35
CA LYS A 105 -7.23 -1.39 4.68
C LYS A 105 -7.37 -1.13 6.18
N GLU A 106 -6.92 -2.05 7.03
CA GLU A 106 -6.98 -1.88 8.48
C GLU A 106 -6.04 -0.78 8.99
N GLN A 107 -4.82 -0.70 8.45
CA GLN A 107 -3.86 0.35 8.80
C GLN A 107 -4.39 1.74 8.43
N GLU A 108 -4.99 1.87 7.25
CA GLU A 108 -5.59 3.12 6.82
C GLU A 108 -6.75 3.54 7.74
N ARG A 109 -7.61 2.59 8.12
CA ARG A 109 -8.72 2.81 9.06
C ARG A 109 -8.19 3.29 10.42
N LYS A 110 -7.19 2.62 10.98
CA LYS A 110 -6.54 2.99 12.25
C LYS A 110 -5.92 4.39 12.17
N ALA A 111 -5.26 4.73 11.06
CA ALA A 111 -4.68 6.06 10.82
C ALA A 111 -5.76 7.16 10.76
N LYS A 112 -6.86 6.91 10.02
CA LYS A 112 -8.03 7.83 9.95
C LYS A 112 -8.65 8.04 11.34
N GLN A 113 -8.82 6.98 12.12
CA GLN A 113 -9.36 7.05 13.48
C GLN A 113 -8.45 7.87 14.40
N ARG A 114 -7.14 7.64 14.36
CA ARG A 114 -6.14 8.42 15.12
C ARG A 114 -6.17 9.90 14.73
N LYS A 115 -6.25 10.21 13.43
CA LYS A 115 -6.34 11.61 12.95
C LYS A 115 -7.61 12.30 13.44
N ARG A 116 -8.76 11.60 13.41
CA ARG A 116 -10.03 12.08 13.98
C ARG A 116 -9.92 12.32 15.48
N ALA A 117 -9.38 11.36 16.24
CA ALA A 117 -9.19 11.49 17.68
C ALA A 117 -8.31 12.71 18.05
N ARG A 118 -7.19 12.91 17.33
CA ARG A 118 -6.30 14.07 17.54
C ARG A 118 -7.01 15.40 17.24
N ARG A 119 -7.78 15.47 16.14
CA ARG A 119 -8.60 16.65 15.81
C ARG A 119 -9.63 16.94 16.90
N SER A 120 -10.35 15.94 17.38
CA SER A 120 -11.34 16.09 18.45
C SER A 120 -10.71 16.52 19.77
N GLN A 121 -9.52 16.00 20.12
CA GLN A 121 -8.77 16.43 21.30
C GLN A 121 -8.32 17.89 21.20
N HIS A 122 -7.81 18.32 20.04
CA HIS A 122 -7.45 19.73 19.81
C HIS A 122 -8.67 20.66 19.88
N ALA A 123 -9.82 20.26 19.30
CA ALA A 123 -11.06 21.02 19.37
C ALA A 123 -11.57 21.16 20.82
N ARG A 124 -11.59 20.06 21.59
CA ARG A 124 -12.00 20.07 23.00
C ARG A 124 -11.11 20.96 23.88
N LYS A 125 -9.78 20.95 23.66
CA LYS A 125 -8.85 21.84 24.37
C LYS A 125 -9.09 23.32 24.02
N SER A 126 -9.43 23.62 22.77
CA SER A 126 -9.75 25.00 22.34
C SER A 126 -11.04 25.52 22.98
N VAL A 127 -12.06 24.66 23.16
CA VAL A 127 -13.34 25.05 23.78
C VAL A 127 -13.20 25.22 25.30
N ASN A 128 -12.48 24.32 25.98
CA ASN A 128 -12.27 24.40 27.44
C ASN A 128 -11.18 25.42 27.84
N GLY A 129 -10.44 25.98 26.88
CA GLY A 129 -9.43 27.02 27.10
C GLY A 129 -9.98 28.45 27.06
N SER A 130 -11.27 28.65 26.77
CA SER A 130 -11.92 29.97 26.80
C SER A 130 -12.58 30.18 28.18
N GLY A 131 -11.74 30.38 29.20
CA GLY A 131 -12.20 30.47 30.58
C GLY A 131 -11.14 30.95 31.57
N ASN A 132 -10.45 32.06 31.26
CA ASN A 132 -10.07 33.14 32.20
C ASN A 132 -9.01 34.05 31.59
N GLY A 133 -9.36 35.33 31.39
CA GLY A 133 -8.41 36.33 30.92
C GLY A 133 -9.00 37.72 30.68
N ILE A 134 -9.92 38.21 31.51
CA ILE A 134 -10.20 39.66 31.55
C ILE A 134 -9.14 40.31 32.45
N LYS A 135 -8.16 40.98 31.83
CA LYS A 135 -7.72 42.30 32.30
C LYS A 135 -7.47 43.20 31.08
N SER A 136 -8.46 44.05 30.84
CA SER A 136 -8.38 45.30 30.11
C SER A 136 -7.24 46.18 30.61
N GLN A 137 -6.44 46.74 29.69
CA GLN A 137 -6.01 48.15 29.77
C GLN A 137 -5.41 48.64 28.44
N THR A 138 -6.21 49.47 27.75
CA THR A 138 -5.84 50.70 27.05
C THR A 138 -4.78 50.69 25.95
N ALA A 139 -5.27 51.01 24.74
CA ALA A 139 -4.52 51.58 23.63
C ALA A 139 -3.67 52.80 24.05
N LYS A 140 -2.51 52.96 23.40
CA LYS A 140 -1.92 54.27 23.08
C LYS A 140 -0.86 54.13 21.98
N MET A 141 -1.25 54.55 20.77
CA MET A 141 -0.36 55.06 19.72
C MET A 141 0.72 55.95 20.33
N LYS A 142 2.00 55.70 20.01
CA LYS A 142 3.07 56.68 20.19
C LYS A 142 3.41 57.30 18.84
N ILE A 143 2.79 58.46 18.62
CA ILE A 143 3.16 59.48 17.65
C ILE A 143 4.57 60.00 17.97
N ALA A 144 5.33 60.25 16.91
CA ALA A 144 6.68 60.80 16.92
C ALA A 144 6.79 62.11 17.73
N LYS A 145 7.85 62.25 18.53
CA LYS A 145 8.30 63.55 19.05
C LYS A 145 9.33 64.13 18.10
N SER A 146 8.90 65.09 17.29
CA SER A 146 9.76 66.10 16.68
C SER A 146 10.38 66.96 17.79
N ARG A 147 11.67 67.26 17.62
CA ARG A 147 12.47 68.12 18.50
C ARG A 147 11.99 69.56 18.40
N SER A 148 11.78 70.20 19.55
CA SER A 148 11.66 71.66 19.67
C SER A 148 13.05 72.28 19.80
N ARG A 149 13.32 73.33 19.02
CA ARG A 149 14.30 74.37 19.35
C ARG A 149 13.61 75.72 19.22
N LYS A 150 13.64 76.47 20.34
CA LYS A 150 13.99 77.91 20.49
C LYS A 150 13.43 78.89 19.44
N THR A 151 12.85 80.04 19.77
CA THR A 151 13.07 81.00 20.87
C THR A 151 11.96 82.05 20.80
N ALA A 152 11.71 82.71 21.93
CA ALA A 152 10.81 83.85 22.10
C ALA A 152 11.25 85.11 21.34
N GLN A 153 10.29 85.97 20.95
CA GLN A 153 10.26 87.42 21.21
C GLN A 153 8.80 87.92 21.08
N PRO A 154 8.33 88.90 21.90
CA PRO A 154 6.93 89.33 21.94
C PRO A 154 6.68 90.81 21.50
N LYS A 155 5.40 91.16 21.35
CA LYS A 155 4.78 92.52 21.33
C LYS A 155 4.91 93.26 19.98
N LYS A 156 3.94 94.07 19.50
CA LYS A 156 2.83 94.85 20.08
C LYS A 156 1.86 95.24 18.92
N LYS A 157 0.73 95.85 19.29
CA LYS A 157 -0.31 96.49 18.45
C LYS A 157 0.14 97.07 17.12
#